data_AF-A0A381UGK0-F1
#
_entry.id   AF-A0A381UGK0-F1
#
_cell.length_a   1.000
_cell.length_b   1.000
_cell.length_c   1.000
_cell.angle_alpha   90.00
_cell.angle_beta   90.00
_cell.angle_gamma   90.00
#
_symmetry.space_group_name_H-M   'P 1'
#
loop_
_entity.id
_entity.type
_entity.pdbx_description
1 polymer ?
#
loop_
_entity_poly.entity_id
_entity_poly.type
_entity_poly.pdbx_seq_one_letter_code
_entity_poly.pdbx_strand_id
1 'polypeptide(L)' 'MAQKLNPGEIFPEITLHVVGGDEIQLPGDLGSPMTIVLFFRGHW' A
#
# COMPACT_ATOMS: atom_id res chain seq x y z
N MET A 1 -14.75 13.15 5.56
CA MET A 1 -13.28 13.22 5.68
C MET A 1 -12.74 11.81 5.68
N ALA A 2 -11.62 11.54 5.01
CA ALA A 2 -10.96 10.24 5.10
C ALA A 2 -10.20 10.13 6.43
N GLN A 3 -10.20 8.95 7.04
CA GLN A 3 -9.41 8.64 8.23
C GLN A 3 -7.93 8.64 7.85
N LYS A 4 -7.10 9.45 8.54
CA LYS A 4 -5.65 9.41 8.38
C LYS A 4 -5.07 8.33 9.29
N LEU A 5 -4.08 7.62 8.79
CA LEU A 5 -3.32 6.66 9.59
C LEU A 5 -2.32 7.37 10.50
N ASN A 6 -2.22 6.91 11.75
CA ASN A 6 -1.23 7.35 12.73
C ASN A 6 -0.18 6.25 12.98
N PRO A 7 1.01 6.59 13.52
CA PRO A 7 2.00 5.60 13.91
C PRO A 7 1.43 4.56 14.90
N GLY A 8 1.69 3.28 14.64
CA GLY A 8 1.21 2.16 15.46
C GLY A 8 -0.18 1.64 15.11
N GLU A 9 -0.92 2.32 14.22
CA GLU A 9 -2.18 1.79 13.70
C GLU A 9 -1.94 0.65 12.69
N ILE A 10 -2.89 -0.29 12.63
CA ILE A 10 -2.88 -1.37 11.65
C ILE A 10 -3.13 -0.77 10.27
N PHE A 11 -2.26 -1.10 9.32
CA PHE A 11 -2.46 -0.70 7.93
C PHE A 11 -3.70 -1.41 7.37
N PRO A 12 -4.64 -0.68 6.74
CA PRO A 12 -5.89 -1.26 6.24
C PRO A 12 -5.62 -2.15 5.03
N GLU A 13 -6.48 -3.14 4.84
CA GLU A 13 -6.51 -3.92 3.59
C GLU A 13 -6.91 -3.03 2.42
N ILE A 14 -6.04 -2.91 1.42
CA ILE A 14 -6.28 -2.18 0.18
C ILE A 14 -5.84 -3.02 -1.02
N THR A 15 -6.59 -2.89 -2.11
CA THR A 15 -6.23 -3.46 -3.41
C THR A 15 -5.86 -2.32 -4.34
N LEU A 16 -4.67 -2.40 -4.94
CA LEU A 16 -4.17 -1.45 -5.93
C LEU A 16 -4.08 -2.15 -7.28
N HIS A 17 -4.73 -1.58 -8.29
CA HIS A 17 -4.54 -1.97 -9.68
C HIS A 17 -3.36 -1.17 -10.24
N VAL A 18 -2.29 -1.86 -10.66
CA VAL A 18 -1.09 -1.21 -11.20
C VAL A 18 -1.04 -1.28 -12.72
N VAL A 19 -0.17 -0.47 -13.31
CA VAL A 19 0.09 -0.51 -14.74
C VAL A 19 0.52 -1.93 -15.15
N GLY A 20 -0.03 -2.42 -16.26
CA GLY A 20 0.17 -3.81 -16.70
C GLY A 20 -1.00 -4.76 -16.37
N GLY A 21 -1.95 -4.33 -15.52
CA GLY A 21 -3.14 -5.12 -15.17
C GLY A 21 -2.95 -6.01 -13.95
N ASP A 22 -1.78 -5.95 -13.31
CA ASP A 22 -1.54 -6.64 -12.05
C ASP A 22 -2.29 -5.97 -10.89
N GLU A 23 -2.55 -6.76 -9.85
CA GLU A 23 -3.16 -6.32 -8.60
C GLU A 23 -2.18 -6.54 -7.45
N ILE A 24 -2.14 -5.59 -6.52
CA ILE A 24 -1.37 -5.68 -5.27
C ILE A 24 -2.33 -5.53 -4.10
N GLN A 25 -2.32 -6.49 -3.18
CA GLN A 25 -3.07 -6.49 -1.93
C GLN A 25 -2.12 -6.10 -0.79
N LEU A 26 -2.39 -5.00 -0.10
CA LEU A 26 -1.59 -4.55 1.04
C LEU A 26 -2.45 -4.55 2.31
N PRO A 27 -1.97 -5.09 3.45
CA PRO A 27 -0.65 -5.73 3.62
C PRO A 27 -0.59 -7.20 3.18
N GLY A 28 -1.66 -7.80 2.64
CA GLY A 28 -1.75 -9.24 2.34
C GLY A 28 -0.59 -9.86 1.53
N ASP A 29 -0.04 -9.12 0.56
CA ASP A 29 1.06 -9.59 -0.30
C ASP A 29 2.46 -9.27 0.27
N LEU A 30 2.56 -8.72 1.49
CA LEU A 30 3.84 -8.41 2.10
C LEU A 30 4.53 -9.68 2.62
N GLY A 31 5.60 -10.09 1.93
CA GLY A 31 6.41 -11.26 2.34
C GLY A 31 7.46 -11.00 3.43
N SER A 32 7.57 -9.78 3.94
CA SER A 32 8.62 -9.35 4.89
C SER A 32 8.02 -8.84 6.20
N PRO A 33 8.69 -9.06 7.36
CA PRO A 33 8.28 -8.48 8.63
C PRO A 33 8.29 -6.94 8.64
N MET A 34 9.02 -6.33 7.71
CA MET A 34 9.10 -4.87 7.55
C MET A 34 9.05 -4.51 6.07
N THR A 35 8.20 -3.55 5.73
CA THR A 35 8.04 -3.02 4.38
C THR A 35 7.97 -1.50 4.40
N ILE A 36 8.52 -0.86 3.36
CA ILE A 36 8.39 0.57 3.11
C ILE A 36 7.50 0.76 1.87
N VAL A 37 6.41 1.49 2.01
CA VAL A 37 5.50 1.85 0.91
C VAL A 37 5.70 3.32 0.55
N LEU A 38 6.07 3.60 -0.70
CA LEU A 38 6.28 4.96 -1.21
C LEU A 38 5.17 5.31 -2.21
N PHE A 39 4.28 6.23 -1.83
CA PHE A 39 3.30 6.81 -2.75
C PHE A 39 3.92 7.99 -3.49
N PHE A 40 4.01 7.92 -4.81
CA PHE A 40 4.52 9.01 -5.66
C PHE A 40 3.68 9.11 -6.94
N ARG A 41 3.63 10.31 -7.54
CA ARG A 41 2.72 10.65 -8.65
C ARG A 41 3.19 10.16 -10.02
N GLY A 42 4.28 9.39 -10.09
CA GLY A 42 4.88 8.90 -11.32
C GLY A 42 6.37 9.20 -11.42
N HIS A 43 7.04 8.39 -12.24
CA HIS A 43 8.42 8.56 -12.69
C HIS A 43 8.37 9.04 -14.16
N TRP A 44 9.38 9.79 -14.61
CA TRP A 44 9.48 10.22 -16.01
C TRP A 44 9.85 9.09 -16.96
#